data_AF-A0A5N6S3M8-F1
#
_entry.id   AF-A0A5N6S3M8-F1
#
_cell.length_a   1.000
_cell.length_b   1.000
_cell.length_c   1.000
_cell.angle_alpha   90.00
_cell.angle_beta   90.00
_cell.angle_gamma   90.00
#
_symmetry.space_group_name_H-M   'P 1'
#
loop_
_entity.id
_entity.type
_entity.pdbx_description
1 polymer ?
#
loop_
_entity_poly.entity_id
_entity_poly.type
_entity_poly.pdbx_seq_one_letter_code
_entity_poly.pdbx_strand_id
1 'polypeptide(L)'
;MFDVRYSTDFDGDVDRLIVKHPALVEDLDMIIADELVPEGAVSDSYEPHVLDNRGGHYNGCMEFHLADDVLVLFSPPYPKRSLTMRRICTHAELSSGMFGREWPDD
;
A
#
# COMPACT_ATOMS: atom_id res chain seq x y z
N MET A 1 14.41 -6.98 10.97
CA MET A 1 13.66 -7.62 9.88
C MET A 1 12.26 -7.95 10.34
N PHE A 2 11.28 -7.38 9.65
CA PHE A 2 9.86 -7.54 9.84
C PHE A 2 9.35 -8.65 8.93
N ASP A 3 8.35 -9.36 9.42
CA ASP A 3 7.63 -10.36 8.64
C ASP A 3 6.56 -9.66 7.80
N VAL A 4 6.80 -9.57 6.48
CA VAL A 4 5.90 -8.95 5.51
C VAL A 4 4.99 -10.02 4.92
N ARG A 5 3.68 -9.86 5.14
CA ARG A 5 2.63 -10.71 4.55
C ARG A 5 1.84 -9.94 3.51
N TYR A 6 1.23 -10.65 2.59
CA TYR A 6 0.38 -10.08 1.55
C TYR A 6 -1.05 -10.58 1.73
N SER A 7 -2.02 -9.68 1.58
CA SER A 7 -3.43 -10.04 1.58
C SER A 7 -3.89 -10.41 0.17
N THR A 8 -4.95 -11.19 0.04
CA THR A 8 -5.51 -11.55 -1.28
C THR A 8 -5.95 -10.32 -2.09
N ASP A 9 -6.42 -9.27 -1.42
CA ASP A 9 -6.75 -8.00 -2.09
C ASP A 9 -5.48 -7.35 -2.65
N PHE A 10 -4.38 -7.39 -1.89
CA PHE A 10 -3.10 -6.84 -2.31
C PHE A 10 -2.55 -7.56 -3.54
N ASP A 11 -2.63 -8.90 -3.57
CA ASP A 11 -2.19 -9.67 -4.74
C ASP A 11 -2.99 -9.28 -6.00
N GLY A 12 -4.31 -9.12 -5.88
CA GLY A 12 -5.15 -8.65 -6.99
C GLY A 12 -4.90 -7.19 -7.39
N ASP A 13 -4.50 -6.35 -6.43
CA ASP A 13 -4.10 -4.98 -6.68
C ASP A 13 -2.72 -4.89 -7.38
N VAL A 14 -1.80 -5.83 -7.10
CA VAL A 14 -0.53 -5.96 -7.85
C VAL A 14 -0.80 -6.40 -9.29
N ASP A 15 -1.70 -7.36 -9.52
CA ASP A 15 -2.06 -7.81 -10.88
C ASP A 15 -2.54 -6.65 -11.77
N ARG A 16 -3.38 -5.75 -11.24
CA ARG A 16 -3.81 -4.55 -11.99
C ARG A 16 -2.69 -3.53 -12.16
N LEU A 17 -1.80 -3.40 -11.17
CA LEU A 17 -0.66 -2.48 -11.24
C LEU A 17 0.32 -2.92 -12.33
N ILE A 18 0.60 -4.22 -12.45
CA ILE A 18 1.44 -4.79 -13.53
C ILE A 18 0.89 -4.42 -14.90
N VAL A 19 -0.44 -4.45 -15.07
CA VAL A 19 -1.09 -4.13 -16.35
C VAL A 19 -1.03 -2.64 -16.67
N LYS A 20 -1.32 -1.77 -15.69
CA LYS A 20 -1.43 -0.32 -15.92
C LYS A 20 -0.11 0.42 -15.82
N HIS A 21 0.70 0.10 -14.81
CA HIS A 21 1.92 0.81 -14.42
C HIS A 21 3.08 -0.17 -14.13
N PRO A 22 3.55 -0.95 -15.12
CA PRO A 22 4.52 -2.02 -14.89
C PRO A 22 5.84 -1.56 -14.24
N ALA A 23 6.26 -0.31 -14.48
CA ALA A 23 7.47 0.25 -13.87
C ALA A 23 7.36 0.40 -12.35
N LEU A 24 6.16 0.68 -11.81
CA LEU A 24 5.95 0.89 -10.38
C LEU A 24 6.04 -0.42 -9.57
N VAL A 25 5.98 -1.58 -10.24
CA VAL A 25 6.12 -2.88 -9.58
C VAL A 25 7.55 -3.09 -9.10
N GLU A 26 8.54 -2.70 -9.90
CA GLU A 26 9.95 -2.77 -9.51
C GLU A 26 10.23 -1.83 -8.33
N ASP A 27 9.69 -0.61 -8.37
CA ASP A 27 9.81 0.36 -7.27
C ASP A 27 9.16 -0.18 -5.97
N LEU A 28 7.99 -0.80 -6.07
CA LEU A 28 7.31 -1.42 -4.94
C LEU A 28 8.14 -2.54 -4.31
N ASP A 29 8.68 -3.44 -5.12
CA ASP A 29 9.53 -4.55 -4.66
C ASP A 29 10.77 -4.03 -3.95
N MET A 30 11.40 -2.98 -4.48
CA MET A 30 12.55 -2.32 -3.85
C MET A 30 12.18 -1.71 -2.49
N ILE A 31 11.08 -0.96 -2.40
CA ILE A 31 10.62 -0.35 -1.13
C ILE A 31 10.32 -1.43 -0.08
N ILE A 32 9.68 -2.53 -0.49
CA ILE A 32 9.41 -3.64 0.42
C ILE A 32 10.72 -4.23 0.94
N ALA A 33 11.67 -4.53 0.05
CA ALA A 33 12.92 -5.20 0.42
C ALA A 33 13.87 -4.31 1.24
N ASP A 34 13.99 -3.04 0.86
CA ASP A 34 15.01 -2.12 1.40
C ASP A 34 14.50 -1.25 2.54
N GLU A 35 13.17 -1.10 2.72
CA GLU A 35 12.59 -0.27 3.79
C GLU A 35 11.65 -1.06 4.71
N LEU A 36 10.58 -1.65 4.18
CA LEU A 36 9.58 -2.32 5.03
C LEU A 36 10.11 -3.59 5.72
N VAL A 37 10.88 -4.40 5.01
CA VAL A 37 11.52 -5.59 5.57
C VAL A 37 12.51 -5.23 6.68
N PRO A 38 13.47 -4.30 6.52
CA PRO A 38 14.40 -3.96 7.61
C PRO A 38 13.75 -3.15 8.74
N GLU A 39 13.03 -2.08 8.40
CA GLU A 39 12.62 -1.01 9.33
C GLU A 39 11.14 -1.06 9.72
N GLY A 40 10.30 -1.73 8.92
CA GLY A 40 8.85 -1.82 9.16
C GLY A 40 8.11 -0.50 8.88
N ALA A 41 8.81 0.47 8.30
CA ALA A 41 8.33 1.78 7.89
C ALA A 41 9.07 2.20 6.62
N VAL A 42 8.48 3.14 5.88
CA VAL A 42 9.12 3.76 4.73
C VAL A 42 9.68 5.14 5.10
N SER A 43 10.62 5.63 4.29
CA SER A 43 11.19 6.97 4.37
C SER A 43 10.12 8.06 4.22
N ASP A 44 10.35 9.22 4.85
CA ASP A 44 9.48 10.40 4.75
C ASP A 44 9.29 10.91 3.30
N SER A 45 10.18 10.51 2.38
CA SER A 45 10.06 10.82 0.94
C SER A 45 8.83 10.21 0.27
N TYR A 46 8.24 9.16 0.86
CA TYR A 46 7.01 8.54 0.39
C TYR A 46 5.76 9.06 1.11
N GLU A 47 5.92 10.11 1.92
CA GLU A 47 4.86 10.78 2.69
C GLU A 47 4.02 9.83 3.56
N PRO A 48 4.65 8.93 4.36
CA PRO A 48 3.93 7.93 5.11
C PRO A 48 3.10 8.54 6.23
N HIS A 49 1.86 8.09 6.36
CA HIS A 49 1.00 8.52 7.47
C HIS A 49 -0.01 7.44 7.86
N VAL A 50 -0.62 7.62 9.03
CA VAL A 50 -1.68 6.73 9.52
C VAL A 50 -3.01 7.24 9.00
N LEU A 51 -3.82 6.34 8.46
CA LEU A 51 -5.21 6.63 8.11
C LEU A 51 -6.06 6.77 9.37
N ASP A 52 -6.68 7.94 9.57
CA ASP A 52 -7.52 8.22 10.75
C ASP A 52 -8.78 9.05 10.44
N ASN A 53 -9.14 9.16 9.15
CA ASN A 53 -10.28 9.94 8.68
C ASN A 53 -11.61 9.45 9.28
N ARG A 54 -12.50 10.38 9.67
CA ARG A 54 -13.78 10.02 10.29
C ARG A 54 -14.65 9.22 9.32
N GLY A 55 -14.93 7.96 9.68
CA GLY A 55 -15.70 7.04 8.85
C GLY A 55 -14.90 6.46 7.67
N GLY A 56 -13.58 6.68 7.65
CA GLY A 56 -12.67 6.21 6.61
C GLY A 56 -12.53 4.69 6.61
N HIS A 57 -12.36 4.15 5.41
CA HIS A 57 -11.93 2.78 5.23
C HIS A 57 -10.46 2.65 5.66
N TYR A 58 -10.07 1.48 6.18
CA TYR A 58 -8.68 1.17 6.57
C TYR A 58 -8.07 2.02 7.68
N ASN A 59 -8.87 2.74 8.49
CA ASN A 59 -8.35 3.46 9.65
C ASN A 59 -7.45 2.58 10.53
N GLY A 60 -6.32 3.14 10.94
CA GLY A 60 -5.25 2.47 11.66
C GLY A 60 -4.23 1.75 10.77
N CYS A 61 -4.45 1.66 9.45
CA CYS A 61 -3.39 1.27 8.51
C CYS A 61 -2.43 2.44 8.26
N MET A 62 -1.21 2.10 7.89
CA MET A 62 -0.25 3.02 7.29
C MET A 62 -0.56 3.13 5.79
N GLU A 63 -0.41 4.33 5.26
CA GLU A 63 -0.43 4.65 3.83
C GLU A 63 0.92 5.29 3.45
N PHE A 64 1.38 5.05 2.22
CA PHE A 64 2.38 5.87 1.55
C PHE A 64 2.10 5.99 0.05
N HIS A 65 2.68 7.01 -0.59
CA HIS A 65 2.57 7.24 -2.03
C HIS A 65 3.67 6.49 -2.78
N LEU A 66 3.31 5.53 -3.63
CA LEU A 66 4.22 4.93 -4.62
C LEU A 66 4.37 5.83 -5.85
N ALA A 67 3.29 6.53 -6.21
CA ALA A 67 3.25 7.62 -7.20
C ALA A 67 2.10 8.59 -6.82
N ASP A 68 1.92 9.67 -7.59
CA ASP A 68 0.95 10.74 -7.28
C ASP A 68 -0.45 10.23 -6.91
N ASP A 69 -1.01 9.28 -7.66
CA ASP A 69 -2.31 8.64 -7.36
C ASP A 69 -2.21 7.11 -7.25
N VAL A 70 -1.08 6.62 -6.74
CA VAL A 70 -0.87 5.19 -6.46
C VAL A 70 -0.44 5.04 -5.00
N LEU A 71 -1.40 4.65 -4.16
CA LEU A 71 -1.25 4.51 -2.72
C LEU A 71 -1.01 3.05 -2.35
N VAL A 72 -0.16 2.82 -1.35
CA VAL A 72 0.09 1.49 -0.79
C VAL A 72 -0.30 1.49 0.69
N LEU A 73 -1.18 0.55 1.06
CA LEU A 73 -1.67 0.41 2.43
C LEU A 73 -1.07 -0.81 3.10
N PHE A 74 -0.61 -0.68 4.34
CA PHE A 74 -0.16 -1.81 5.15
C PHE A 74 -0.55 -1.68 6.62
N SER A 75 -0.67 -2.80 7.32
CA SER A 75 -0.96 -2.76 8.76
C SER A 75 0.25 -2.25 9.55
N PRO A 76 0.06 -1.49 10.64
CA PRO A 76 1.16 -1.03 11.47
C PRO A 76 1.96 -2.24 12.01
N PRO A 77 3.29 -2.14 12.08
CA PRO A 77 4.15 -3.29 12.33
C PRO A 77 4.19 -3.74 13.81
N TYR A 78 3.54 -2.98 14.70
CA TYR A 78 3.55 -3.20 16.15
C TYR A 78 2.29 -3.90 16.67
N PRO A 79 2.42 -4.73 17.73
CA PRO A 79 3.63 -5.04 18.50
C PRO A 79 4.47 -6.21 17.98
N LYS A 80 4.04 -6.88 16.90
CA LYS A 80 4.54 -8.22 16.53
C LYS A 80 5.76 -8.24 15.59
N ARG A 81 6.25 -7.07 15.17
CA ARG A 81 7.24 -6.94 14.08
C ARG A 81 6.79 -7.66 12.81
N SER A 82 5.50 -7.56 12.52
CA SER A 82 4.89 -8.13 11.33
C SER A 82 3.94 -7.09 10.74
N LEU A 83 4.02 -6.90 9.43
CA LEU A 83 3.10 -6.05 8.70
C LEU A 83 2.43 -6.86 7.59
N THR A 84 1.20 -6.49 7.27
CA THR A 84 0.44 -7.10 6.18
C THR A 84 0.12 -6.03 5.17
N MET A 85 0.64 -6.18 3.96
CA MET A 85 0.29 -5.38 2.80
C MET A 85 -1.19 -5.61 2.50
N ARG A 86 -1.97 -4.53 2.51
CA ARG A 86 -3.43 -4.55 2.49
C ARG A 86 -3.96 -4.30 1.10
N ARG A 87 -3.60 -3.17 0.49
CA ARG A 87 -4.14 -2.70 -0.79
C ARG A 87 -3.10 -1.90 -1.58
N ILE A 88 -3.28 -1.83 -2.90
CA ILE A 88 -2.71 -0.79 -3.76
C ILE A 88 -3.89 -0.13 -4.49
N CYS A 89 -4.04 1.18 -4.39
CA CYS A 89 -5.25 1.86 -4.87
C CYS A 89 -5.03 3.33 -5.18
N THR A 90 -6.02 3.97 -5.81
CA THR A 90 -6.06 5.44 -5.95
C THR A 90 -6.70 6.10 -4.72
N HIS A 91 -6.59 7.42 -4.61
CA HIS A 91 -7.32 8.18 -3.59
C HIS A 91 -8.84 8.00 -3.71
N ALA A 92 -9.36 7.93 -4.93
CA ALA A 92 -10.79 7.78 -5.17
C ALA A 92 -11.32 6.43 -4.69
N GLU A 93 -10.58 5.35 -4.95
CA GLU A 93 -10.90 4.01 -4.46
C GLU A 93 -10.82 3.95 -2.93
N LEU A 94 -9.77 4.53 -2.33
CA LEU A 94 -9.64 4.58 -0.88
C LEU A 94 -10.78 5.36 -0.20
N SER A 95 -11.13 6.52 -0.76
CA SER A 95 -12.21 7.37 -0.25
C SER A 95 -13.58 6.71 -0.36
N SER A 96 -13.84 6.02 -1.48
CA SER A 96 -15.13 5.38 -1.74
C SER A 96 -15.26 3.98 -1.14
N GLY A 97 -14.14 3.32 -0.82
CA GLY A 97 -14.10 1.91 -0.43
C GLY A 97 -14.47 0.94 -1.55
N MET A 98 -14.58 1.42 -2.79
CA MET A 98 -14.92 0.62 -3.97
C MET A 98 -13.66 0.43 -4.80
N PHE A 99 -13.24 -0.83 -4.90
CA PHE A 99 -12.04 -1.20 -5.64
C PHE A 99 -12.42 -2.01 -6.87
N GLY A 100 -11.89 -1.62 -8.02
CA GLY A 100 -12.21 -2.23 -9.30
C GLY A 100 -11.69 -3.67 -9.42
N ARG A 101 -11.81 -4.26 -10.61
CA ARG A 101 -10.92 -5.37 -11.03
C ARG A 101 -9.71 -4.83 -11.77
N GLU A 102 -9.94 -3.86 -12.63
CA GLU A 102 -8.94 -3.14 -13.41
C GLU A 102 -8.56 -1.85 -12.68
N TRP A 103 -7.39 -1.30 -13.02
CA TRP A 103 -6.99 0.03 -12.53
C TRP A 103 -7.94 1.08 -13.13
N PRO A 104 -8.45 2.04 -12.35
CA PRO A 104 -9.31 3.10 -12.89
C PRO A 104 -8.59 3.88 -14.00
N ASP A 105 -9.32 4.25 -15.05
CA ASP A 105 -8.79 5.20 -16.04
C ASP A 105 -8.87 6.62 -15.46
N ASP A 106 -7.74 7.33 -15.52
CA ASP A 106 -7.60 8.74 -15.09
C ASP A 106 -8.55 9.70 -15.82
#